data_AF-A0A8H7RKN6-F1
#
_entry.id   AF-A0A8H7RKN6-F1
#
_cell.length_a   1.000
_cell.length_b   1.000
_cell.length_c   1.000
_cell.angle_alpha   90.00
_cell.angle_beta   90.00
_cell.angle_gamma   90.00
#
_symmetry.space_group_name_H-M   'P 1'
#
loop_
_entity.id
_entity.type
_entity.pdbx_description
1 polymer ?
#
loop_
_entity_poly.entity_id
_entity_poly.type
_entity_poly.pdbx_seq_one_letter_code
_entity_poly.pdbx_strand_id
1 'polypeptide(L)'
;MGLNNCCFCIPLRTGVTAIAVISSAFYVAMLIWLIKDRNIIYSFPQQDLSAASAVFWTAVSVVGVYAVSSLFGVIGGITQNRNMVNIFRFLYWAMAVLLLLSSVGIWIVMMVKKSSIVLGCQQYLTELNTANSPYSAVVLPNGTSTSVYADDCASATKQFLIVSGVIILVGNFVQIYFASTINAYARRLKASGGGSAAQHHKLRDMDDFPETSKMTVY
;
A
#
# COMPACT_ATOMS: atom_id res chain seq x y z
N MET A 1 -15.10 -14.89 42.55
CA MET A 1 -15.56 -15.06 41.15
C MET A 1 -15.95 -13.70 40.62
N GLY A 2 -15.23 -13.19 39.63
CA GLY A 2 -15.48 -11.88 39.04
C GLY A 2 -14.86 -11.84 37.65
N LEU A 3 -15.59 -12.35 36.65
CA LEU A 3 -15.40 -11.91 35.27
C LEU A 3 -15.77 -10.43 35.24
N ASN A 4 -14.82 -9.52 35.09
CA ASN A 4 -15.10 -8.15 34.62
C ASN A 4 -13.84 -7.56 33.99
N ASN A 5 -14.02 -7.08 32.76
CA ASN A 5 -13.05 -6.42 31.87
C ASN A 5 -12.26 -7.35 30.93
N CYS A 6 -13.00 -8.12 30.12
CA CYS A 6 -12.58 -8.40 28.74
C CYS A 6 -12.51 -7.07 27.99
N CYS A 7 -11.41 -6.33 28.16
CA CYS A 7 -11.05 -5.29 27.22
C CYS A 7 -10.81 -6.00 25.89
N PHE A 8 -11.71 -5.80 24.93
CA PHE A 8 -11.55 -6.20 23.53
C PHE A 8 -10.43 -5.36 22.88
N CYS A 9 -9.29 -5.25 23.54
CA CYS A 9 -8.04 -4.88 22.93
C CYS A 9 -7.61 -6.11 22.14
N ILE A 10 -8.09 -6.23 20.90
CA ILE A 10 -7.34 -6.98 19.89
C ILE A 10 -5.90 -6.46 20.05
N PRO A 11 -4.94 -7.34 20.43
CA PRO A 11 -3.59 -6.89 20.68
C PRO A 11 -3.15 -6.11 19.45
N LEU A 12 -2.69 -4.87 19.63
CA LEU A 12 -2.15 -4.06 18.53
C LEU A 12 -1.14 -4.88 17.68
N ARG A 13 -0.48 -5.84 18.34
CA ARG A 13 0.33 -6.90 17.77
C ARG A 13 -0.39 -7.80 16.75
N THR A 14 -1.56 -8.36 17.10
CA THR A 14 -2.35 -9.25 16.24
C THR A 14 -2.85 -8.52 14.99
N GLY A 15 -3.24 -7.24 15.14
CA GLY A 15 -3.63 -6.40 14.01
C GLY A 15 -2.49 -6.21 13.02
N VAL A 16 -1.31 -5.79 13.50
CA VAL A 16 -0.12 -5.60 12.65
C VAL A 16 0.33 -6.91 11.99
N THR A 17 0.31 -8.02 12.71
CA THR A 17 0.67 -9.33 12.11
C THR A 17 -0.36 -9.79 11.09
N ALA A 18 -1.65 -9.60 11.34
CA ALA A 18 -2.70 -10.00 10.39
C ALA A 18 -2.58 -9.19 9.08
N ILE A 19 -2.35 -7.88 9.18
CA ILE A 19 -2.14 -7.01 8.01
C ILE A 19 -0.85 -7.39 7.27
N ALA A 20 0.24 -7.67 8.01
CA ALA A 20 1.50 -8.12 7.42
C ALA A 20 1.34 -9.46 6.66
N VAL A 21 0.57 -10.40 7.21
CA VAL A 21 0.29 -11.69 6.55
C VAL A 21 -0.56 -11.51 5.30
N ILE A 22 -1.63 -10.72 5.37
CA ILE A 22 -2.50 -10.46 4.21
C ILE A 22 -1.73 -9.75 3.08
N SER A 23 -0.98 -8.71 3.44
CA SER A 23 -0.15 -7.98 2.46
C SER A 23 0.96 -8.86 1.89
N SER A 24 1.59 -9.71 2.70
CA SER A 24 2.58 -10.69 2.24
C SER A 24 2.00 -11.67 1.24
N ALA A 25 0.84 -12.27 1.55
CA ALA A 25 0.14 -13.17 0.64
C ALA A 25 -0.17 -12.47 -0.70
N PHE A 26 -0.63 -11.22 -0.65
CA PHE A 26 -0.94 -10.42 -1.83
C PHE A 26 0.31 -10.15 -2.70
N TYR A 27 1.40 -9.65 -2.11
CA TYR A 27 2.61 -9.32 -2.86
C TYR A 27 3.32 -10.57 -3.41
N VAL A 28 3.33 -11.67 -2.66
CA VAL A 28 3.89 -12.95 -3.14
C VAL A 28 3.05 -13.51 -4.28
N ALA A 29 1.72 -13.48 -4.18
CA ALA A 29 0.83 -13.91 -5.27
C ALA A 29 1.04 -13.06 -6.53
N MET A 30 1.15 -11.72 -6.39
CA MET A 30 1.45 -10.82 -7.50
C MET A 30 2.80 -11.13 -8.15
N LEU A 31 3.83 -11.42 -7.35
CA LEU A 31 5.15 -11.77 -7.87
C LEU A 31 5.13 -13.07 -8.66
N ILE A 32 4.44 -14.09 -8.15
CA ILE A 32 4.26 -15.38 -8.86
C ILE A 32 3.50 -15.15 -10.17
N TRP A 33 2.45 -14.33 -10.14
CA TRP A 33 1.66 -14.00 -11.32
C TRP A 33 2.51 -13.30 -12.38
N LEU A 34 3.29 -12.28 -12.00
CA LEU A 34 4.20 -11.58 -12.91
C LEU A 34 5.25 -12.51 -13.54
N ILE A 35 5.80 -13.45 -12.77
CA ILE A 35 6.78 -14.42 -13.29
C ILE A 35 6.12 -15.42 -14.24
N LYS A 36 4.89 -15.86 -13.95
CA LYS A 36 4.15 -16.83 -14.76
C LYS A 36 3.73 -16.24 -16.12
N ASP A 37 3.25 -15.00 -16.13
CA ASP A 37 2.79 -14.30 -17.33
C ASP A 37 3.91 -13.50 -18.05
N ARG A 38 5.19 -13.87 -17.85
CA ARG A 38 6.33 -13.22 -18.52
C ARG A 38 6.20 -13.19 -20.05
N ASN A 39 5.43 -14.11 -20.62
CA ASN A 39 5.29 -14.26 -22.06
C ASN A 39 4.52 -13.09 -22.72
N ILE A 40 3.76 -12.30 -21.93
CA ILE A 40 3.08 -11.09 -22.40
C ILE A 40 4.10 -10.03 -22.89
N ILE A 41 5.35 -10.06 -22.44
CA ILE A 41 6.37 -9.10 -22.87
C ILE A 41 6.75 -9.31 -24.34
N TYR A 42 6.71 -10.56 -24.82
CA TYR A 42 7.11 -10.88 -26.19
C TYR A 42 6.02 -10.57 -27.23
N SER A 43 4.81 -10.21 -26.81
CA SER A 43 3.77 -9.73 -27.73
C SER A 43 3.92 -8.25 -28.09
N PHE A 44 4.84 -7.51 -27.46
CA PHE A 44 5.09 -6.11 -27.83
C PHE A 44 5.97 -6.00 -29.08
N PRO A 45 5.68 -5.04 -29.99
CA PRO A 45 6.47 -4.82 -31.19
C PRO A 45 7.95 -4.49 -30.85
N GLN A 46 8.88 -4.95 -31.70
CA GLN A 46 10.33 -4.95 -31.41
C GLN A 46 10.93 -3.57 -31.10
N GLN A 47 10.33 -2.47 -31.57
CA GLN A 47 10.81 -1.12 -31.29
C GLN A 47 10.64 -0.70 -29.83
N ASP A 48 9.62 -1.20 -29.13
CA ASP A 48 9.33 -0.85 -27.73
C ASP A 48 9.77 -1.93 -26.73
N LEU A 49 10.32 -3.05 -27.22
CA LEU A 49 10.68 -4.21 -26.41
C LEU A 49 11.76 -3.88 -25.35
N SER A 50 12.69 -2.98 -25.66
CA SER A 50 13.75 -2.55 -24.72
C SER A 50 13.18 -1.73 -23.56
N ALA A 51 12.26 -0.82 -23.84
CA ALA A 51 11.58 -0.03 -22.82
C ALA A 51 10.60 -0.88 -22.00
N ALA A 52 9.81 -1.73 -22.66
CA ALA A 52 8.83 -2.60 -22.02
C ALA A 52 9.50 -3.62 -21.09
N SER A 53 10.61 -4.23 -21.51
CA SER A 53 11.37 -5.17 -20.68
C SER A 53 12.00 -4.47 -19.48
N ALA A 54 12.56 -3.27 -19.64
CA ALA A 54 13.10 -2.50 -18.52
C ALA A 54 12.00 -2.18 -17.49
N VAL A 55 10.84 -1.70 -17.93
CA VAL A 55 9.69 -1.42 -17.06
C VAL A 55 9.23 -2.68 -16.34
N PHE A 56 9.12 -3.81 -17.04
CA PHE A 56 8.74 -5.08 -16.43
C PHE A 56 9.72 -5.51 -15.32
N TRP A 57 11.03 -5.50 -15.59
CA TRP A 57 12.03 -5.89 -14.60
C TRP A 57 12.07 -4.95 -13.41
N THR A 58 11.85 -3.64 -13.61
CA THR A 58 11.71 -2.71 -12.49
C THR A 58 10.48 -3.01 -11.65
N ALA A 59 9.34 -3.33 -12.26
CA ALA A 59 8.13 -3.72 -11.54
C ALA A 59 8.34 -5.01 -10.72
N VAL A 60 8.97 -6.03 -11.31
CA VAL A 60 9.33 -7.27 -10.61
C VAL A 60 10.27 -6.99 -9.44
N SER A 61 11.28 -6.14 -9.63
CA SER A 61 12.22 -5.76 -8.56
C SER A 61 11.51 -5.08 -7.40
N VAL A 62 10.65 -4.10 -7.70
CA VAL A 62 9.88 -3.37 -6.70
C VAL A 62 8.98 -4.32 -5.92
N VAL A 63 8.17 -5.14 -6.60
CA VAL A 63 7.28 -6.13 -5.96
C VAL A 63 8.09 -7.15 -5.15
N GLY A 64 9.28 -7.55 -5.62
CA GLY A 64 10.19 -8.43 -4.89
C GLY A 64 10.67 -7.84 -3.57
N VAL A 65 11.05 -6.56 -3.57
CA VAL A 65 11.41 -5.85 -2.33
C VAL A 65 10.20 -5.75 -1.38
N TYR A 66 9.00 -5.51 -1.91
CA TYR A 66 7.77 -5.54 -1.09
C TYR A 66 7.52 -6.91 -0.47
N ALA A 67 7.64 -7.99 -1.24
CA ALA A 67 7.48 -9.35 -0.74
C ALA A 67 8.48 -9.65 0.38
N VAL A 68 9.77 -9.36 0.20
CA VAL A 68 10.80 -9.57 1.21
C VAL A 68 10.54 -8.74 2.47
N SER A 69 10.16 -7.46 2.31
CA SER A 69 9.84 -6.59 3.45
C SER A 69 8.64 -7.09 4.27
N SER A 70 7.61 -7.61 3.59
CA SER A 70 6.42 -8.17 4.23
C SER A 70 6.74 -9.45 5.03
N LEU A 71 7.63 -10.30 4.51
CA LEU A 71 8.12 -11.50 5.20
C LEU A 71 8.87 -11.15 6.48
N PHE A 72 9.73 -10.11 6.44
CA PHE A 72 10.38 -9.60 7.65
C PHE A 72 9.37 -9.07 8.68
N GLY A 73 8.24 -8.53 8.25
CA GLY A 73 7.14 -8.13 9.13
C GLY A 73 6.49 -9.31 9.86
N VAL A 74 6.25 -10.41 9.15
CA VAL A 74 5.71 -11.65 9.73
C VAL A 74 6.70 -12.25 10.73
N ILE A 75 7.97 -12.42 10.33
CA ILE A 75 9.02 -12.99 11.18
C ILE A 75 9.29 -12.11 12.41
N GLY A 76 9.32 -10.78 12.24
CA GLY A 76 9.50 -9.83 13.33
C GLY A 76 8.33 -9.85 14.33
N GLY A 77 7.11 -10.10 13.85
CA GLY A 77 5.94 -10.29 14.71
C GLY A 77 6.02 -11.53 15.60
N ILE A 78 6.59 -12.61 15.08
CA ILE A 78 6.74 -13.91 15.77
C ILE A 78 7.92 -13.88 16.73
N THR A 79 9.11 -13.48 16.27
CA THR A 79 10.38 -13.65 16.99
C THR A 79 10.63 -12.67 18.14
N GLN A 80 9.83 -11.60 18.27
CA GLN A 80 9.98 -10.55 19.31
C GLN A 80 11.39 -9.95 19.47
N ASN A 81 12.27 -10.11 18.47
CA ASN A 81 13.63 -9.58 18.55
C ASN A 81 13.63 -8.06 18.32
N ARG A 82 14.09 -7.30 19.32
CA ARG A 82 14.06 -5.82 19.33
C ARG A 82 14.83 -5.20 18.17
N ASN A 83 15.96 -5.80 17.78
CA ASN A 83 16.79 -5.28 16.69
C ASN A 83 16.09 -5.48 15.33
N MET A 84 15.46 -6.64 15.12
CA MET A 84 14.68 -6.90 13.90
C MET A 84 13.46 -5.99 13.79
N VAL A 85 12.75 -5.73 14.90
CA VAL A 85 11.58 -4.83 14.90
C VAL A 85 11.97 -3.38 14.56
N ASN A 86 13.13 -2.91 15.02
CA ASN A 86 13.62 -1.57 14.68
C ASN A 86 14.00 -1.45 13.19
N ILE A 87 14.67 -2.46 12.63
CA ILE A 87 15.01 -2.49 11.20
C ILE A 87 13.73 -2.55 10.36
N PHE A 88 12.78 -3.41 10.74
CA PHE A 88 11.48 -3.50 10.07
C PHE A 88 10.73 -2.17 10.08
N ARG A 89 10.73 -1.45 11.21
CA ARG A 89 10.14 -0.11 11.31
C ARG A 89 10.80 0.86 10.34
N PHE A 90 12.13 0.91 10.28
CA PHE A 90 12.84 1.82 9.39
C PHE A 90 12.55 1.50 7.92
N LEU A 91 12.65 0.22 7.55
CA LEU A 91 12.34 -0.25 6.19
C LEU A 91 10.91 0.08 5.80
N TYR A 92 9.93 -0.19 6.66
CA TYR A 92 8.53 0.08 6.37
C TYR A 92 8.26 1.57 6.18
N TRP A 93 8.88 2.42 7.00
CA TRP A 93 8.74 3.87 6.88
C TRP A 93 9.39 4.40 5.58
N ALA A 94 10.59 3.90 5.25
CA ALA A 94 11.25 4.22 3.99
C ALA A 94 10.40 3.81 2.78
N MET A 95 9.79 2.62 2.82
CA MET A 95 8.89 2.16 1.76
C MET A 95 7.64 3.01 1.65
N ALA A 96 7.00 3.36 2.76
CA ALA A 96 5.82 4.22 2.75
C ALA A 96 6.12 5.59 2.13
N VAL A 97 7.28 6.19 2.44
CA VAL A 97 7.70 7.46 1.84
C VAL A 97 7.99 7.32 0.34
N LEU A 98 8.70 6.27 -0.07
CA LEU A 98 9.00 6.02 -1.48
C LEU A 98 7.73 5.76 -2.30
N LEU A 99 6.77 5.00 -1.76
CA LEU A 99 5.50 4.73 -2.42
C LEU A 99 4.66 6.01 -2.53
N LEU A 100 4.66 6.86 -1.49
CA LEU A 100 4.00 8.16 -1.54
C LEU A 100 4.61 9.06 -2.62
N LEU A 101 5.94 9.22 -2.64
CA LEU A 101 6.61 10.06 -3.63
C LEU A 101 6.40 9.56 -5.06
N SER A 102 6.53 8.25 -5.28
CA SER A 102 6.35 7.65 -6.60
C SER A 102 4.89 7.71 -7.07
N SER A 103 3.91 7.36 -6.22
CA SER A 103 2.49 7.39 -6.59
C SER A 103 1.99 8.81 -6.87
N VAL A 104 2.38 9.80 -6.05
CA VAL A 104 2.07 11.21 -6.29
C VAL A 104 2.78 11.71 -7.55
N GLY A 105 4.06 11.37 -7.75
CA GLY A 105 4.81 11.74 -8.95
C GLY A 105 4.18 11.20 -10.23
N ILE A 106 3.81 9.91 -10.25
CA ILE A 106 3.12 9.28 -11.38
C ILE A 106 1.78 9.97 -11.65
N TRP A 107 0.99 10.24 -10.61
CA TRP A 107 -0.29 10.91 -10.76
C TRP A 107 -0.17 12.33 -11.32
N ILE A 108 0.82 13.11 -10.86
CA ILE A 108 1.11 14.44 -11.41
C ILE A 108 1.50 14.34 -12.88
N VAL A 109 2.36 13.40 -13.26
CA VAL A 109 2.76 13.20 -14.66
C VAL A 109 1.55 12.82 -15.53
N MET A 110 0.65 11.97 -15.04
CA MET A 110 -0.59 11.64 -15.74
C MET A 110 -1.49 12.87 -15.95
N MET A 111 -1.58 13.75 -14.96
CA MET A 111 -2.35 15.00 -15.08
C MET A 111 -1.73 15.96 -16.11
N VAL A 112 -0.40 16.09 -16.14
CA VAL A 112 0.31 16.94 -17.11
C VAL A 112 0.20 16.40 -18.54
N LYS A 113 0.35 15.08 -18.71
CA LYS A 113 0.32 14.42 -20.02
C LYS A 113 -1.07 13.95 -20.45
N LYS A 114 -2.14 14.47 -19.83
CA LYS A 114 -3.52 14.07 -20.14
C LYS A 114 -3.86 14.15 -21.64
N SER A 115 -3.37 15.17 -22.33
CA SER A 115 -3.63 15.38 -23.76
C SER A 115 -2.96 14.31 -24.62
N SER A 116 -1.71 13.94 -24.32
CA SER A 116 -1.00 12.86 -25.01
C SER A 116 -1.65 11.49 -24.78
N ILE A 117 -2.20 11.25 -23.59
CA ILE A 117 -2.93 10.01 -23.27
C ILE A 117 -4.23 9.92 -24.09
N VAL A 118 -4.99 11.01 -24.18
CA VAL A 118 -6.21 11.07 -24.99
C VAL A 118 -5.89 10.85 -26.48
N LEU A 119 -4.83 11.48 -26.99
CA LEU A 119 -4.35 11.27 -28.36
C LEU A 119 -3.95 9.82 -28.63
N GLY A 120 -3.22 9.17 -27.71
CA GLY A 120 -2.86 7.76 -27.84
C GLY A 120 -4.08 6.81 -27.80
N CYS A 121 -5.07 7.11 -26.95
CA CYS A 121 -6.34 6.38 -26.89
C CYS A 121 -7.10 6.46 -28.22
N GLN A 122 -7.16 7.66 -28.81
CA GLN A 122 -7.81 7.88 -30.10
C GLN A 122 -7.11 7.11 -31.24
N GLN A 123 -5.77 7.10 -31.25
CA GLN A 123 -5.00 6.32 -32.24
C GLN A 123 -5.26 4.83 -32.10
N TYR A 124 -5.21 4.28 -30.87
CA TYR A 124 -5.45 2.87 -30.61
C TYR A 124 -6.85 2.41 -31.03
N LEU A 125 -7.90 3.20 -30.72
CA LEU A 125 -9.27 2.90 -31.15
C LEU A 125 -9.47 3.06 -32.65
N THR A 126 -8.76 3.99 -33.29
CA THR A 126 -8.82 4.15 -34.74
C THR A 126 -8.24 2.92 -35.43
N GLU A 127 -7.07 2.45 -34.99
CA GLU A 127 -6.40 1.25 -35.53
C GLU A 127 -7.25 -0.02 -35.34
N LEU A 128 -7.83 -0.22 -34.15
CA LEU A 128 -8.71 -1.37 -33.87
C LEU A 128 -9.95 -1.40 -34.77
N ASN A 129 -10.55 -0.24 -35.05
CA ASN A 129 -11.79 -0.16 -35.83
C ASN A 129 -11.55 -0.27 -37.34
N THR A 130 -10.39 0.13 -37.85
CA THR A 130 -9.98 -0.17 -39.25
C THR A 130 -9.92 -1.67 -39.55
N ALA A 131 -9.70 -2.51 -38.54
CA ALA A 131 -9.61 -3.95 -38.72
C ALA A 131 -10.99 -4.64 -38.80
N ASN A 132 -12.09 -4.03 -38.31
CA ASN A 132 -13.36 -4.75 -38.12
C ASN A 132 -14.67 -3.92 -38.24
N SER A 133 -14.68 -2.64 -38.63
CA SER A 133 -15.92 -1.83 -38.62
C SER A 133 -16.16 -0.99 -39.90
N PRO A 134 -17.40 -0.92 -40.42
CA PRO A 134 -17.80 -0.05 -41.53
C PRO A 134 -18.01 1.43 -41.12
N TYR A 135 -17.87 1.77 -39.83
CA TYR A 135 -18.01 3.13 -39.33
C TYR A 135 -16.64 3.79 -39.21
N SER A 136 -16.18 4.42 -40.30
CA SER A 136 -14.99 5.26 -40.32
C SER A 136 -15.32 6.72 -40.03
N ALA A 137 -14.30 7.51 -39.66
CA ALA A 137 -14.39 8.90 -39.21
C ALA A 137 -15.29 9.76 -40.11
N VAL A 138 -16.26 10.47 -39.50
CA VAL A 138 -17.16 11.36 -40.23
C VAL A 138 -16.43 12.66 -40.52
N VAL A 139 -16.25 12.96 -41.80
CA VAL A 139 -15.71 14.25 -42.25
C VAL A 139 -16.84 15.26 -42.19
N LEU A 140 -16.76 16.23 -41.27
CA LEU A 140 -17.71 17.34 -41.24
C LEU A 140 -17.48 18.25 -42.45
N PRO A 141 -18.52 18.95 -42.94
CA PRO A 141 -18.43 19.85 -44.09
C PRO A 141 -17.44 21.03 -43.92
N ASN A 142 -16.83 21.17 -42.74
CA ASN A 142 -15.76 22.13 -42.47
C ASN A 142 -14.34 21.56 -42.69
N GLY A 143 -14.21 20.36 -43.27
CA GLY A 143 -12.94 19.68 -43.51
C GLY A 143 -12.31 19.02 -42.28
N THR A 144 -12.97 19.08 -41.12
CA THR A 144 -12.53 18.43 -39.88
C THR A 144 -13.10 17.02 -39.78
N SER A 145 -12.23 16.01 -39.85
CA SER A 145 -12.54 14.62 -39.54
C SER A 145 -12.66 14.45 -38.03
N THR A 146 -13.85 14.12 -37.55
CA THR A 146 -14.07 13.86 -36.11
C THR A 146 -14.33 12.36 -35.97
N SER A 147 -13.48 11.67 -35.21
CA SER A 147 -13.75 10.27 -34.86
C SER A 147 -14.89 10.26 -33.83
N VAL A 148 -15.89 9.41 -34.06
CA VAL A 148 -17.05 9.25 -33.14
C VAL A 148 -16.59 8.90 -31.71
N TYR A 149 -15.38 8.37 -31.56
CA TYR A 149 -14.76 7.95 -30.31
C TYR A 149 -13.94 9.04 -29.59
N ALA A 150 -13.82 10.25 -30.16
CA ALA A 150 -12.99 11.31 -29.57
C ALA A 150 -13.50 11.75 -28.19
N ASP A 151 -14.82 11.89 -28.05
CA ASP A 151 -15.48 12.30 -26.81
C ASP A 151 -15.46 11.19 -25.75
N ASP A 152 -15.58 9.93 -26.17
CA ASP A 152 -15.52 8.77 -25.28
C ASP A 152 -14.13 8.60 -24.65
N CYS A 153 -13.04 8.72 -25.42
CA CYS A 153 -11.68 8.67 -24.87
C CYS A 153 -11.42 9.82 -23.88
N ALA A 154 -11.89 11.03 -24.18
CA ALA A 154 -11.70 12.18 -23.29
C ALA A 154 -12.46 12.01 -21.98
N SER A 155 -13.72 11.54 -22.05
CA SER A 155 -14.56 11.27 -20.88
C SER A 155 -14.00 10.13 -20.01
N ALA A 156 -13.62 9.00 -20.63
CA ALA A 156 -13.05 7.86 -19.93
C ALA A 156 -11.71 8.20 -19.25
N THR A 157 -10.84 8.94 -19.93
CA THR A 157 -9.56 9.39 -19.36
C THR A 157 -9.78 10.31 -18.15
N LYS A 158 -10.76 11.21 -18.23
CA LYS A 158 -11.13 12.09 -17.12
C LYS A 158 -11.65 11.29 -15.92
N GLN A 159 -12.54 10.33 -16.15
CA GLN A 159 -13.07 9.47 -15.10
C GLN A 159 -11.94 8.64 -14.45
N PHE A 160 -11.04 8.08 -15.26
CA PHE A 160 -9.88 7.33 -14.76
C PHE A 160 -8.96 8.20 -13.89
N LEU A 161 -8.65 9.43 -14.30
CA LEU A 161 -7.83 10.37 -13.52
C LEU A 161 -8.45 10.71 -12.16
N ILE A 162 -9.77 10.90 -12.11
CA ILE A 162 -10.49 11.18 -10.86
C ILE A 162 -10.45 9.96 -9.94
N VAL A 163 -10.83 8.78 -10.45
CA VAL A 163 -10.88 7.54 -9.67
C VAL A 163 -9.49 7.15 -9.17
N SER A 164 -8.48 7.19 -10.04
CA SER A 164 -7.09 6.90 -9.65
C SER A 164 -6.56 7.88 -8.61
N GLY A 165 -6.90 9.18 -8.71
CA GLY A 165 -6.54 10.17 -7.70
C GLY A 165 -7.12 9.87 -6.32
N VAL A 166 -8.41 9.49 -6.25
CA VAL A 166 -9.05 9.11 -4.98
C VAL A 166 -8.40 7.86 -4.39
N ILE A 167 -8.14 6.85 -5.21
CA ILE A 167 -7.49 5.60 -4.77
C ILE A 167 -6.09 5.87 -4.23
N ILE A 168 -5.29 6.68 -4.93
CA ILE A 168 -3.93 7.04 -4.50
C ILE A 168 -3.99 7.80 -3.16
N LEU A 169 -4.91 8.75 -3.02
CA LEU A 169 -5.04 9.52 -1.78
C LEU A 169 -5.43 8.61 -0.61
N VAL A 170 -6.50 7.83 -0.74
CA VAL A 170 -6.97 6.91 0.32
C VAL A 170 -5.91 5.86 0.64
N GLY A 171 -5.28 5.28 -0.38
CA GLY A 171 -4.22 4.30 -0.22
C GLY A 171 -3.03 4.84 0.57
N ASN A 172 -2.57 6.06 0.25
CA ASN A 172 -1.48 6.71 0.97
C ASN A 172 -1.86 7.05 2.42
N PHE A 173 -3.09 7.52 2.68
CA PHE A 173 -3.57 7.75 4.05
C PHE A 173 -3.56 6.48 4.90
N VAL A 174 -4.05 5.38 4.33
CA VAL A 174 -4.04 4.06 4.98
C VAL A 174 -2.62 3.59 5.24
N GLN A 175 -1.69 3.77 4.31
CA GLN A 175 -0.28 3.43 4.50
C GLN A 175 0.39 4.25 5.61
N ILE A 176 0.15 5.56 5.68
CA ILE A 176 0.67 6.43 6.75
C ILE A 176 0.10 6.01 8.10
N TYR A 177 -1.19 5.65 8.16
CA TYR A 177 -1.82 5.13 9.36
C TYR A 177 -1.14 3.82 9.83
N PHE A 178 -0.86 2.89 8.92
CA PHE A 178 -0.12 1.68 9.24
C PHE A 178 1.33 1.95 9.69
N ALA A 179 2.03 2.86 9.01
CA ALA A 179 3.38 3.25 9.42
C ALA A 179 3.39 3.86 10.84
N SER A 180 2.37 4.66 11.16
CA SER A 180 2.21 5.30 12.47
C SER A 180 1.88 4.28 13.58
N THR A 181 1.01 3.31 13.31
CA THR A 181 0.66 2.25 14.28
C THR A 181 1.85 1.32 14.55
N ILE A 182 2.63 0.94 13.53
CA ILE A 182 3.87 0.17 13.70
C ILE A 182 4.91 0.94 14.52
N ASN A 183 5.04 2.25 14.28
CA ASN A 183 5.95 3.11 15.04
C ASN A 183 5.54 3.19 16.53
N ALA A 184 4.24 3.34 16.81
CA ALA A 184 3.71 3.30 18.17
C ALA A 184 3.96 1.95 18.85
N TYR A 185 3.80 0.85 18.13
CA TYR A 185 4.10 -0.50 18.62
C TYR A 185 5.59 -0.67 18.98
N ALA A 186 6.49 -0.27 18.08
CA ALA A 186 7.93 -0.35 18.33
C ALA A 186 8.36 0.48 19.54
N ARG A 187 7.76 1.68 19.72
CA ARG A 187 8.01 2.53 20.90
C ARG A 187 7.54 1.86 22.20
N ARG A 188 6.37 1.21 22.21
CA ARG A 188 5.86 0.47 23.37
C ARG A 188 6.73 -0.74 23.71
N LEU A 189 7.21 -1.49 22.72
CA LEU A 189 8.14 -2.61 22.93
C LEU A 189 9.48 -2.13 23.52
N LYS A 190 9.98 -0.98 23.08
CA LYS A 190 11.17 -0.32 23.65
C LYS A 190 10.96 0.07 25.12
N ALA A 191 9.79 0.58 25.47
CA ALA A 191 9.44 0.96 26.85
C ALA A 191 9.24 -0.25 27.77
N SER A 192 8.48 -1.26 27.35
CA SER A 192 8.29 -2.51 28.11
C SER A 192 9.59 -3.29 28.30
N GLY A 193 10.54 -3.12 27.39
CA GLY A 193 11.82 -3.81 27.42
C GLY A 193 12.96 -3.14 28.20
N GLY A 194 12.81 -1.87 28.55
CA GLY A 194 13.87 -1.04 29.15
C GLY A 194 13.55 -0.46 30.54
N GLY A 195 12.49 -0.93 31.22
CA GLY A 195 12.18 -0.52 32.59
C GLY A 195 10.71 -0.18 32.88
N SER A 196 9.79 -0.33 31.94
CA SER A 196 8.39 0.11 32.12
C SER A 196 7.35 -1.02 32.21
N ALA A 197 7.76 -2.22 32.66
CA ALA A 197 6.84 -3.08 33.42
C ALA A 197 6.52 -2.48 34.82
N ALA A 198 7.21 -1.40 35.22
CA ALA A 198 7.03 -0.71 36.50
C ALA A 198 5.83 0.28 36.54
N GLN A 199 5.20 0.63 35.41
CA GLN A 199 4.19 1.71 35.42
C GLN A 199 2.74 1.24 35.63
N HIS A 200 2.43 -0.04 35.39
CA HIS A 200 1.12 -0.61 35.74
C HIS A 200 1.09 -1.31 37.11
N HIS A 201 2.24 -1.58 37.74
CA HIS A 201 2.29 -2.08 39.12
C HIS A 201 2.26 -0.95 40.16
N LYS A 202 2.78 0.25 39.81
CA LYS A 202 2.89 1.38 40.75
C LYS A 202 1.55 2.06 41.11
N LEU A 203 0.45 1.71 40.45
CA LEU A 203 -0.90 2.15 40.83
C LEU A 203 -1.68 1.07 41.59
N ARG A 204 -1.15 -0.16 41.72
CA ARG A 204 -1.77 -1.26 42.48
C ARG A 204 -1.22 -1.42 43.90
N ASP A 205 -0.14 -0.72 44.23
CA ASP A 205 0.44 -0.66 45.58
C ASP A 205 -0.07 0.54 46.41
N MET A 206 -1.08 1.27 45.92
CA MET A 206 -1.71 2.38 46.67
C MET A 206 -3.00 1.96 47.41
N ASP A 207 -3.39 0.68 47.31
CA ASP A 207 -4.57 0.13 48.00
C ASP A 207 -4.23 -0.73 49.24
N ASP A 208 -2.95 -0.98 49.54
CA ASP A 208 -2.54 -1.58 50.83
C ASP A 208 -2.49 -0.51 51.92
N PHE A 209 -3.66 -0.12 52.41
CA PHE A 209 -3.79 0.60 53.67
C PHE A 209 -3.25 -0.27 54.82
N PRO A 210 -2.36 0.23 55.69
CA PRO A 210 -1.92 -0.53 56.85
C PRO A 210 -3.10 -0.72 57.81
N GLU A 211 -3.43 -1.98 58.08
CA GLU A 211 -4.32 -2.40 59.15
C GLU A 211 -3.73 -1.92 60.48
N THR A 212 -4.27 -0.83 61.03
CA THR A 212 -3.81 -0.28 62.31
C THR A 212 -4.18 -1.23 63.44
N SER A 213 -3.16 -1.98 63.86
CA SER A 213 -2.85 -2.42 65.22
C SER A 213 -3.96 -2.28 66.27
N LYS A 214 -4.43 -3.44 66.73
CA LYS A 214 -5.18 -3.62 67.98
C LYS A 214 -4.55 -2.82 69.12
N MET A 215 -5.26 -1.84 69.66
CA MET A 215 -4.99 -1.33 71.01
C MET A 215 -5.48 -2.35 72.03
N THR A 216 -4.56 -3.10 72.63
CA THR A 216 -4.77 -3.69 73.96
C THR A 216 -4.55 -2.59 74.99
N VAL A 217 -5.64 -2.16 75.64
CA VAL A 217 -5.59 -1.36 76.86
C VAL A 217 -5.86 -2.31 78.03
N TYR A 218 -4.90 -2.34 78.95
CA TYR A 218 -4.97 -3.00 80.25
C TYR A 218 -6.00 -2.32 81.17
#